data_AF-A0A8H5WFZ4-F1
#
_entry.id   AF-A0A8H5WFZ4-F1
#
_cell.length_a   1.000
_cell.length_b   1.000
_cell.length_c   1.000
_cell.angle_alpha   90.00
_cell.angle_beta   90.00
_cell.angle_gamma   90.00
#
_symmetry.space_group_name_H-M   'P 1'
#
loop_
_entity.id
_entity.type
_entity.pdbx_description
1 polymer ?
#
loop_
_entity_poly.entity_id
_entity_poly.type
_entity_poly.pdbx_seq_one_letter_code
_entity_poly.pdbx_strand_id
1 'polypeptide(L)'
;MRTAALLTLANFGTAFAAVQVYGQCGGGAYTGDTECPSGSTCVEASKWYSQCIPNSKGVSSAKAASIEKSDLELPDFGFPGSPGFPATGDSNQGDGEATFPPALPSPEDDNLSEKPVDTPVETPINAPVAVPSDAPNSEPIADVPATTLTAGSGSGSIQRTIPASSGATAVATAIPVSSELDGGMAYYDRSPAVCKEQEETGEADAMFILEDGATLRNVIIGPGQAEGIHCKGTCTLENVWFEDVCEDAITLKQESGTSIIRGGGAFHASDKVVQFNGRGTVEISDFYVEDYGKLVRSCGNCKDNGGPRNVVIENIAAVNGGVLCGINTNYGDTCTISNACQDEGKNCDLFEGNSDGSEPIKLSSGPDGTSCKVDSFAETC
;
A
#
# COMPACT_ATOMS: atom_id res chain seq x y z
N MET A 1 10.64 75.01 34.43
CA MET A 1 10.44 74.63 33.00
C MET A 1 10.14 73.14 32.97
N ARG A 2 8.97 72.77 32.44
CA ARG A 2 8.50 71.37 32.40
C ARG A 2 9.20 70.64 31.27
N THR A 3 9.93 69.57 31.58
CA THR A 3 10.62 68.71 30.61
C THR A 3 9.59 67.82 29.92
N ALA A 4 9.38 68.02 28.62
CA ALA A 4 8.56 67.16 27.78
C ALA A 4 9.40 65.99 27.29
N ALA A 5 9.02 64.76 27.67
CA ALA A 5 9.59 63.54 27.13
C ALA A 5 8.85 63.16 25.84
N LEU A 6 9.55 63.18 24.71
CA LEU A 6 9.07 62.66 23.43
C LEU A 6 9.09 61.12 23.51
N LEU A 7 7.91 60.50 23.42
CA LEU A 7 7.75 59.06 23.33
C LEU A 7 7.71 58.68 21.83
N THR A 8 8.80 58.12 21.31
CA THR A 8 8.86 57.55 19.97
C THR A 8 8.23 56.15 19.97
N LEU A 9 7.08 55.98 19.32
CA LEU A 9 6.53 54.66 19.00
C LEU A 9 7.40 54.01 17.91
N ALA A 10 8.09 52.93 18.25
CA ALA A 10 8.72 52.04 17.29
C ALA A 10 7.63 51.13 16.69
N ASN A 11 7.46 51.22 15.37
CA ASN A 11 6.58 50.35 14.60
C ASN A 11 7.29 48.99 14.44
N PHE A 12 6.93 47.99 15.25
CA PHE A 12 7.35 46.62 15.02
C PHE A 12 6.52 46.06 13.87
N GLY A 13 7.03 46.15 12.65
CA GLY A 13 6.47 45.43 11.52
C GLY A 13 6.65 43.94 11.76
N THR A 14 5.54 43.21 11.89
CA THR A 14 5.53 41.74 11.81
C THR A 14 5.92 41.35 10.40
N ALA A 15 7.15 40.87 10.21
CA ALA A 15 7.54 40.20 8.99
C ALA A 15 6.78 38.87 8.93
N PHE A 16 5.78 38.77 8.04
CA PHE A 16 5.17 37.50 7.69
C PHE A 16 6.23 36.69 6.95
N ALA A 17 6.57 35.50 7.46
CA ALA A 17 7.53 34.63 6.81
C ALA A 17 6.83 34.02 5.58
N ALA A 18 7.36 34.24 4.38
CA ALA A 18 6.87 33.53 3.21
C ALA A 18 6.99 32.02 3.47
N VAL A 19 5.97 31.26 3.07
CA VAL A 19 5.97 29.78 3.12
C VAL A 19 7.25 29.29 2.45
N GLN A 20 7.89 28.23 2.92
CA GLN A 20 9.04 27.67 2.20
C GLN A 20 8.64 27.11 0.82
N VAL A 21 9.56 27.04 -0.13
CA VAL A 21 9.30 26.30 -1.39
C VAL A 21 8.94 24.86 -1.02
N TYR A 22 7.86 24.34 -1.62
CA TYR A 22 7.17 23.09 -1.28
C TYR A 22 6.42 23.05 0.06
N GLY A 23 6.32 24.17 0.79
CA GLY A 23 5.43 24.27 1.95
C GLY A 23 3.97 24.42 1.54
N GLN A 24 3.07 24.04 2.45
CA GLN A 24 1.63 24.27 2.28
C GLN A 24 1.34 25.78 2.26
N CYS A 25 0.59 26.23 1.27
CA CYS A 25 0.20 27.62 1.07
C CYS A 25 -1.32 27.80 0.91
N GLY A 26 -2.08 26.72 1.04
CA GLY A 26 -3.53 26.71 0.88
C GLY A 26 -4.15 25.35 1.18
N GLY A 27 -5.47 25.27 1.04
CA GLY A 27 -6.29 24.10 1.36
C GLY A 27 -7.47 24.44 2.29
N GLY A 28 -8.56 23.66 2.20
CA GLY A 28 -9.84 23.97 2.86
C GLY A 28 -9.82 24.13 4.38
N ALA A 29 -8.78 23.68 5.08
CA ALA A 29 -8.59 23.86 6.53
C ALA A 29 -7.30 24.64 6.89
N TYR A 30 -6.57 25.16 5.89
CA TYR A 30 -5.29 25.81 6.10
C TYR A 30 -5.46 27.26 6.57
N THR A 31 -4.86 27.61 7.72
CA THR A 31 -4.90 28.97 8.31
C THR A 31 -3.51 29.62 8.40
N GLY A 32 -2.50 29.00 7.79
CA GLY A 32 -1.12 29.51 7.78
C GLY A 32 -0.87 30.53 6.69
N ASP A 33 0.39 30.89 6.47
CA ASP A 33 0.79 31.83 5.43
C ASP A 33 0.46 31.29 4.04
N THR A 34 -0.14 32.10 3.17
CA THR A 34 -0.54 31.70 1.81
C THR A 34 0.41 32.20 0.73
N GLU A 35 1.44 32.96 1.13
CA GLU A 35 2.37 33.60 0.22
C GLU A 35 3.62 32.75 0.03
N CYS A 36 3.84 32.33 -1.21
CA CYS A 36 5.02 31.57 -1.60
C CYS A 36 6.23 32.49 -1.86
N PRO A 37 7.48 32.01 -1.70
CA PRO A 37 8.66 32.79 -1.96
C PRO A 37 8.74 33.20 -3.42
N SER A 38 9.42 34.31 -3.69
CA SER A 38 9.72 34.77 -5.05
C SER A 38 10.25 33.63 -5.93
N GLY A 39 9.59 33.40 -7.07
CA GLY A 39 9.95 32.33 -7.99
C GLY A 39 9.17 31.02 -7.78
N SER A 40 8.17 31.00 -6.92
CA SER A 40 7.19 29.92 -6.77
C SER A 40 5.76 30.46 -6.70
N THR A 41 4.77 29.63 -7.00
CA THR A 41 3.35 29.95 -6.92
C THR A 41 2.64 28.91 -6.08
N CYS A 42 1.62 29.34 -5.33
CA CYS A 42 0.76 28.42 -4.61
C CYS A 42 -0.12 27.66 -5.62
N VAL A 43 0.14 26.37 -5.78
CA VAL A 43 -0.61 25.49 -6.69
C VAL A 43 -1.49 24.59 -5.85
N GLU A 44 -2.79 24.58 -6.15
CA GLU A 44 -3.73 23.64 -5.54
C GLU A 44 -3.40 22.22 -6.01
N ALA A 45 -3.04 21.34 -5.09
CA ALA A 45 -2.83 19.92 -5.35
C ALA A 45 -4.13 19.15 -5.10
N SER A 46 -4.88 19.53 -4.06
CA SER A 46 -6.24 19.08 -3.80
C SER A 46 -7.05 20.13 -3.07
N LYS A 47 -8.35 19.87 -2.90
CA LYS A 47 -9.27 20.73 -2.15
C LYS A 47 -8.76 21.08 -0.75
N TRP A 48 -7.98 20.18 -0.13
CA TRP A 48 -7.49 20.32 1.24
C TRP A 48 -6.02 20.73 1.33
N TYR A 49 -5.32 20.79 0.20
CA TYR A 49 -3.89 21.04 0.17
C TYR A 49 -3.46 21.83 -1.07
N SER A 50 -2.81 22.96 -0.86
CA SER A 50 -2.10 23.71 -1.90
C SER A 50 -0.65 23.89 -1.50
N GLN A 51 0.27 23.78 -2.44
CA GLN A 51 1.71 23.77 -2.19
C GLN A 51 2.45 24.84 -3.01
N CYS A 52 3.48 25.45 -2.44
CA CYS A 52 4.35 26.36 -3.16
C CYS A 52 5.23 25.61 -4.16
N ILE A 53 4.90 25.66 -5.45
CA ILE A 53 5.66 25.02 -6.52
C ILE A 53 6.53 26.06 -7.24
N PRO A 54 7.81 25.79 -7.50
CA PRO A 54 8.66 26.66 -8.32
C PRO A 54 7.99 26.99 -9.65
N ASN A 55 7.93 28.28 -9.98
CA ASN A 55 7.50 28.72 -11.31
C ASN A 55 8.51 28.16 -12.29
N SER A 56 8.08 27.26 -13.17
CA SER A 56 8.85 26.83 -14.32
C SER A 56 9.34 28.09 -15.02
N LYS A 57 10.61 28.44 -14.82
CA LYS A 57 11.19 29.60 -15.49
C LYS A 57 10.95 29.37 -16.95
N GLY A 58 10.21 30.29 -17.58
CA GLY A 58 10.08 30.31 -19.02
C GLY A 58 11.47 30.23 -19.63
N VAL A 59 11.82 29.04 -20.13
CA VAL A 59 12.44 28.97 -21.43
C VAL A 59 11.36 29.55 -22.33
N SER A 60 11.49 30.84 -22.65
CA SER A 60 10.72 31.44 -23.72
C SER A 60 10.75 30.45 -24.87
N SER A 61 9.59 30.03 -25.37
CA SER A 61 9.49 29.26 -26.58
C SER A 61 10.17 30.05 -27.71
N ALA A 62 11.47 29.81 -27.89
CA ALA A 62 12.11 30.02 -29.15
C ALA A 62 11.48 28.99 -30.06
N LYS A 63 10.58 29.48 -30.92
CA LYS A 63 10.01 28.76 -32.04
C LYS A 63 11.09 27.90 -32.67
N ALA A 64 10.98 26.58 -32.53
CA ALA A 64 11.87 25.64 -33.17
C ALA A 64 11.79 25.89 -34.68
N ALA A 65 12.81 26.55 -35.22
CA ALA A 65 13.09 26.52 -36.63
C ALA A 65 13.55 25.10 -36.94
N SER A 66 12.79 24.41 -37.77
CA SER A 66 13.16 23.17 -38.44
C SER A 66 14.52 23.36 -39.12
N ILE A 67 15.55 22.67 -38.62
CA ILE A 67 16.84 22.56 -39.30
C ILE A 67 17.00 21.10 -39.73
N GLU A 68 17.14 20.97 -41.05
CA GLU A 68 17.45 19.76 -41.80
C GLU A 68 18.70 19.05 -41.27
N LYS A 69 18.66 17.72 -41.38
CA LYS A 69 19.75 16.82 -41.03
C LYS A 69 20.84 16.90 -42.11
N SER A 70 21.88 17.68 -41.87
CA SER A 70 23.17 17.48 -42.55
C SER A 70 24.34 17.83 -41.64
N ASP A 71 25.28 16.90 -41.61
CA ASP A 71 26.68 17.06 -41.25
C ASP A 71 27.06 17.09 -39.76
N LEU A 72 27.03 15.89 -39.17
CA LEU A 72 28.02 15.52 -38.14
C LEU A 72 28.77 14.27 -38.61
N GLU A 73 29.88 14.51 -39.31
CA GLU A 73 30.96 13.54 -39.48
C GLU A 73 31.63 13.31 -38.11
N LEU A 74 31.62 12.07 -37.63
CA LEU A 74 32.48 11.61 -36.55
C LEU A 74 33.62 10.78 -37.15
N PRO A 75 34.88 10.97 -36.71
CA PRO A 75 36.02 10.23 -37.25
C PRO A 75 36.02 8.75 -36.80
N ASP A 76 36.40 7.91 -37.76
CA ASP A 76 36.53 6.45 -37.69
C ASP A 76 37.66 6.02 -36.74
N PHE A 77 37.32 5.25 -35.70
CA PHE A 77 38.29 4.48 -34.92
C PHE A 77 38.26 3.02 -35.39
N GLY A 78 39.22 2.68 -36.26
CA GLY A 78 39.38 1.35 -36.81
C GLY A 78 39.78 0.31 -35.77
N PHE A 79 39.01 -0.78 -35.72
CA PHE A 79 39.40 -2.05 -35.11
C PHE A 79 39.62 -3.10 -36.21
N PRO A 80 40.78 -3.80 -36.25
CA PRO A 80 41.01 -4.86 -37.22
C PRO A 80 40.52 -6.22 -36.70
N GLY A 81 39.79 -6.98 -37.54
CA GLY A 81 39.81 -8.45 -37.53
C GLY A 81 38.48 -9.19 -37.43
N SER A 82 37.89 -9.51 -38.59
CA SER A 82 36.87 -10.55 -38.93
C SER A 82 37.18 -11.96 -38.38
N PRO A 83 36.32 -13.01 -38.48
CA PRO A 83 35.14 -13.23 -39.36
C PRO A 83 33.87 -13.73 -38.63
N GLY A 84 32.63 -13.64 -39.10
CA GLY A 84 32.08 -13.84 -40.44
C GLY A 84 31.16 -15.06 -40.39
N PHE A 85 29.84 -14.86 -40.35
CA PHE A 85 28.85 -15.90 -40.65
C PHE A 85 27.74 -15.33 -41.55
N PRO A 86 27.28 -16.11 -42.55
CA PRO A 86 26.59 -15.59 -43.73
C PRO A 86 25.12 -15.29 -43.48
N ALA A 87 24.68 -14.21 -44.13
CA ALA A 87 23.27 -13.95 -44.40
C ALA A 87 22.82 -14.73 -45.64
N THR A 88 21.65 -15.37 -45.53
CA THR A 88 20.70 -15.60 -46.63
C THR A 88 19.33 -15.32 -46.00
N GLY A 89 18.46 -14.46 -46.51
CA GLY A 89 18.27 -14.12 -47.91
C GLY A 89 16.82 -14.47 -48.25
N ASP A 90 16.02 -13.42 -48.27
CA ASP A 90 14.87 -13.19 -49.14
C ASP A 90 13.45 -13.66 -48.75
N SER A 91 12.57 -12.74 -49.12
CA SER A 91 11.12 -12.68 -49.17
C SER A 91 10.43 -13.91 -49.79
N ASN A 92 9.22 -14.23 -49.31
CA ASN A 92 8.02 -14.02 -50.12
C ASN A 92 6.70 -14.28 -49.37
N GLN A 93 5.70 -13.57 -49.87
CA GLN A 93 4.27 -13.70 -49.69
C GLN A 93 3.78 -15.07 -50.18
N GLY A 94 2.83 -15.69 -49.48
CA GLY A 94 2.29 -16.99 -49.84
C GLY A 94 1.10 -17.40 -49.00
N ASP A 95 -0.06 -17.30 -49.62
CA ASP A 95 -1.37 -17.73 -49.15
C ASP A 95 -1.37 -19.27 -49.01
N GLY A 96 -1.86 -19.79 -47.89
CA GLY A 96 -1.79 -21.22 -47.61
C GLY A 96 -2.65 -21.63 -46.42
N GLU A 97 -3.87 -22.04 -46.73
CA GLU A 97 -4.76 -22.86 -45.91
C GLU A 97 -4.01 -24.05 -45.31
N ALA A 98 -3.92 -24.12 -43.98
CA ALA A 98 -3.35 -25.25 -43.27
C ALA A 98 -4.35 -25.78 -42.25
N THR A 99 -4.90 -26.93 -42.61
CA THR A 99 -5.78 -27.82 -41.87
C THR A 99 -5.27 -28.15 -40.47
N PHE A 100 -6.15 -28.01 -39.46
CA PHE A 100 -5.97 -28.54 -38.11
C PHE A 100 -5.92 -30.08 -38.12
N PRO A 101 -4.93 -30.72 -37.48
CA PRO A 101 -5.07 -32.09 -37.00
C PRO A 101 -5.73 -32.13 -35.61
N PRO A 102 -6.46 -33.21 -35.29
CA PRO A 102 -7.46 -33.25 -34.23
C PRO A 102 -6.90 -33.46 -32.81
N ALA A 103 -7.76 -33.10 -31.86
CA ALA A 103 -7.65 -33.31 -30.42
C ALA A 103 -7.29 -34.76 -30.03
N LEU A 104 -6.41 -34.88 -29.04
CA LEU A 104 -6.16 -36.12 -28.30
C LEU A 104 -7.12 -36.21 -27.10
N PRO A 105 -7.71 -37.41 -26.84
CA PRO A 105 -8.78 -37.58 -25.87
C PRO A 105 -8.28 -37.80 -24.43
N SER A 106 -9.18 -37.46 -23.50
CA SER A 106 -9.19 -37.77 -22.06
C SER A 106 -9.04 -39.27 -21.79
N PRO A 107 -8.39 -39.69 -20.70
CA PRO A 107 -8.63 -41.02 -20.15
C PRO A 107 -9.87 -41.00 -19.24
N GLU A 108 -10.75 -41.95 -19.50
CA GLU A 108 -11.93 -42.32 -18.71
C GLU A 108 -11.56 -43.22 -17.52
N ASP A 109 -12.54 -43.37 -16.66
CA ASP A 109 -12.59 -44.08 -15.39
C ASP A 109 -12.11 -45.54 -15.39
N ASP A 110 -11.35 -45.91 -14.35
CA ASP A 110 -11.32 -47.28 -13.84
C ASP A 110 -11.87 -47.30 -12.40
N ASN A 111 -13.13 -47.71 -12.30
CA ASN A 111 -13.77 -48.19 -11.09
C ASN A 111 -13.70 -49.71 -11.11
N LEU A 112 -13.30 -50.37 -10.01
CA LEU A 112 -13.97 -51.57 -9.49
C LEU A 112 -13.34 -52.08 -8.18
N SER A 113 -14.18 -52.06 -7.14
CA SER A 113 -14.48 -53.15 -6.18
C SER A 113 -14.00 -53.04 -4.72
N GLU A 114 -15.01 -52.86 -3.87
CA GLU A 114 -15.10 -53.04 -2.40
C GLU A 114 -14.81 -54.49 -1.93
N LYS A 115 -14.23 -54.76 -0.74
CA LYS A 115 -14.85 -54.97 0.61
C LYS A 115 -13.83 -55.74 1.51
N PRO A 116 -14.06 -56.02 2.82
CA PRO A 116 -14.70 -55.25 3.91
C PRO A 116 -13.91 -55.26 5.27
N VAL A 117 -14.26 -54.30 6.14
CA VAL A 117 -14.45 -54.35 7.63
C VAL A 117 -13.46 -55.15 8.51
N ASP A 118 -12.81 -54.44 9.45
CA ASP A 118 -12.95 -54.79 10.88
C ASP A 118 -12.78 -53.58 11.81
N THR A 119 -13.49 -53.63 12.95
CA THR A 119 -13.77 -52.53 13.89
C THR A 119 -12.93 -52.64 15.19
N PRO A 120 -13.26 -51.95 16.31
CA PRO A 120 -12.43 -50.95 16.96
C PRO A 120 -11.67 -51.48 18.20
N VAL A 121 -10.64 -50.77 18.65
CA VAL A 121 -10.05 -50.98 19.98
C VAL A 121 -10.04 -49.68 20.77
N GLU A 122 -10.89 -49.64 21.79
CA GLU A 122 -10.96 -48.65 22.85
C GLU A 122 -9.96 -48.94 23.99
N THR A 123 -9.26 -47.89 24.44
CA THR A 123 -8.95 -47.53 25.85
C THR A 123 -7.88 -48.38 26.62
N PRO A 124 -7.14 -47.83 27.62
CA PRO A 124 -7.66 -47.12 28.79
C PRO A 124 -7.03 -45.76 29.15
N ILE A 125 -7.93 -44.90 29.58
CA ILE A 125 -7.81 -43.83 30.59
C ILE A 125 -6.97 -44.25 31.81
N ASN A 126 -6.09 -43.37 32.27
CA ASN A 126 -5.68 -43.34 33.68
C ASN A 126 -5.52 -41.88 34.16
N ALA A 127 -6.03 -41.64 35.36
CA ALA A 127 -6.33 -40.34 35.95
C ALA A 127 -5.15 -39.76 36.78
N PRO A 128 -5.38 -38.74 37.64
CA PRO A 128 -4.82 -37.40 37.54
C PRO A 128 -3.53 -37.21 38.34
N VAL A 129 -2.61 -36.38 37.84
CA VAL A 129 -1.46 -35.92 38.63
C VAL A 129 -1.78 -34.55 39.22
N ALA A 130 -1.96 -34.51 40.53
CA ALA A 130 -2.02 -33.30 41.32
C ALA A 130 -0.63 -32.65 41.39
N VAL A 131 -0.56 -31.34 41.13
CA VAL A 131 0.63 -30.51 41.34
C VAL A 131 0.20 -29.28 42.15
N PRO A 132 0.93 -28.90 43.21
CA PRO A 132 0.38 -28.13 44.33
C PRO A 132 0.20 -26.65 44.03
N SER A 133 -0.86 -26.11 44.66
CA SER A 133 -1.10 -24.70 44.90
C SER A 133 -0.12 -24.20 45.96
N ASP A 134 0.83 -23.36 45.57
CA ASP A 134 1.46 -22.40 46.48
C ASP A 134 1.69 -21.08 45.72
N ALA A 135 0.83 -20.11 46.00
CA ALA A 135 0.96 -18.72 45.58
C ALA A 135 1.95 -18.00 46.52
N PRO A 136 2.95 -17.27 46.01
CA PRO A 136 3.71 -16.35 46.85
C PRO A 136 2.90 -15.05 47.06
N ASN A 137 2.60 -14.75 48.32
CA ASN A 137 2.05 -13.47 48.77
C ASN A 137 2.90 -12.31 48.26
N SER A 138 2.27 -11.38 47.54
CA SER A 138 2.85 -10.09 47.18
C SER A 138 2.45 -9.04 48.21
N GLU A 139 3.44 -8.33 48.77
CA GLU A 139 3.25 -7.05 49.45
C GLU A 139 3.25 -5.89 48.43
N PRO A 140 2.62 -4.73 48.74
CA PRO A 140 2.11 -3.81 47.74
C PRO A 140 3.20 -2.83 47.26
N ILE A 141 3.29 -2.65 45.93
CA ILE A 141 4.07 -1.57 45.33
C ILE A 141 3.09 -0.44 44.96
N ALA A 142 3.44 0.77 45.37
CA ALA A 142 2.63 1.97 45.33
C ALA A 142 2.24 2.45 43.92
N ASP A 143 1.10 3.16 43.90
CA ASP A 143 0.43 3.84 42.80
C ASP A 143 1.31 4.34 41.65
N VAL A 144 1.02 3.82 40.45
CA VAL A 144 1.24 4.51 39.18
C VAL A 144 -0.15 4.71 38.57
N PRO A 145 -0.55 5.91 38.12
CA PRO A 145 -1.88 6.12 37.59
C PRO A 145 -2.01 5.29 36.31
N ALA A 146 -2.79 4.22 36.38
CA ALA A 146 -3.24 3.48 35.22
C ALA A 146 -4.13 4.42 34.40
N THR A 147 -3.61 4.94 33.29
CA THR A 147 -4.46 5.42 32.21
C THR A 147 -5.23 4.20 31.72
N THR A 148 -6.46 4.08 32.19
CA THR A 148 -7.46 3.14 31.68
C THR A 148 -7.63 3.40 30.19
N LEU A 149 -6.92 2.64 29.35
CA LEU A 149 -7.35 2.39 27.99
C LEU A 149 -8.60 1.52 28.10
N THR A 150 -9.75 2.19 28.17
CA THR A 150 -11.02 1.57 27.86
C THR A 150 -10.91 1.02 26.44
N ALA A 151 -10.84 -0.30 26.31
CA ALA A 151 -11.23 -0.98 25.08
C ALA A 151 -12.73 -0.70 24.88
N GLY A 152 -13.00 0.45 24.26
CA GLY A 152 -14.33 0.78 23.80
C GLY A 152 -14.61 -0.08 22.59
N SER A 153 -15.47 -1.08 22.76
CA SER A 153 -16.32 -1.57 21.67
C SER A 153 -17.26 -0.43 21.26
N GLY A 154 -16.69 0.56 20.57
CA GLY A 154 -17.44 1.58 19.86
C GLY A 154 -17.55 1.13 18.43
N SER A 155 -18.77 1.01 17.93
CA SER A 155 -19.04 1.31 16.52
C SER A 155 -18.68 2.78 16.30
N GLY A 156 -17.39 3.06 16.24
CA GLY A 156 -16.84 4.36 15.90
C GLY A 156 -17.10 4.56 14.42
N SER A 157 -17.71 5.69 14.07
CA SER A 157 -17.84 6.07 12.65
C SER A 157 -16.45 6.08 12.02
N ILE A 158 -16.23 5.24 11.02
CA ILE A 158 -15.01 5.21 10.22
C ILE A 158 -14.78 6.61 9.64
N GLN A 159 -13.58 7.17 9.83
CA GLN A 159 -13.22 8.43 9.18
C GLN A 159 -13.13 8.20 7.68
N ARG A 160 -13.86 9.00 6.89
CA ARG A 160 -13.94 8.86 5.43
C ARG A 160 -13.20 9.96 4.67
N THR A 161 -12.58 10.90 5.39
CA THR A 161 -11.90 12.04 4.79
C THR A 161 -10.51 12.17 5.38
N ILE A 162 -9.55 12.49 4.54
CA ILE A 162 -8.18 12.80 4.96
C ILE A 162 -8.22 13.93 5.99
N PRO A 163 -7.65 13.74 7.20
CA PRO A 163 -7.59 14.77 8.22
C PRO A 163 -6.78 15.98 7.79
N ALA A 164 -6.98 17.10 8.47
CA ALA A 164 -6.14 18.28 8.24
C ALA A 164 -4.68 17.97 8.59
N SER A 165 -3.77 18.35 7.70
CA SER A 165 -2.34 18.19 7.93
C SER A 165 -1.83 19.16 9.00
N SER A 166 -0.85 18.72 9.80
CA SER A 166 -0.13 19.58 10.76
C SER A 166 1.09 20.30 10.16
N GLY A 167 1.41 20.02 8.89
CA GLY A 167 2.56 20.56 8.16
C GLY A 167 3.03 19.61 7.07
N ALA A 168 3.83 20.08 6.12
CA ALA A 168 4.26 19.27 4.97
C ALA A 168 5.78 19.09 4.90
N THR A 169 6.20 17.90 4.47
CA THR A 169 7.58 17.50 4.27
C THR A 169 7.72 16.86 2.89
N ALA A 170 8.61 17.40 2.06
CA ALA A 170 8.95 16.80 0.76
C ALA A 170 10.36 16.22 0.81
N VAL A 171 10.55 14.98 0.37
CA VAL A 171 11.85 14.29 0.42
C VAL A 171 12.21 13.67 -0.93
N ALA A 172 13.50 13.59 -1.22
CA ALA A 172 13.98 13.01 -2.48
C ALA A 172 14.11 11.49 -2.44
N THR A 173 14.07 10.87 -1.25
CA THR A 173 14.31 9.44 -1.02
C THR A 173 13.37 8.90 0.06
N ALA A 174 13.23 7.57 0.12
CA ALA A 174 12.41 6.91 1.12
C ALA A 174 12.88 7.24 2.55
N ILE A 175 11.93 7.31 3.49
CA ILE A 175 12.21 7.57 4.89
C ILE A 175 12.31 6.21 5.62
N PRO A 176 13.50 5.82 6.12
CA PRO A 176 13.63 4.61 6.91
C PRO A 176 13.06 4.81 8.32
N VAL A 177 12.29 3.84 8.79
CA VAL A 177 11.69 3.79 10.13
C VAL A 177 12.17 2.53 10.84
N SER A 178 13.09 2.69 11.79
CA SER A 178 13.73 1.55 12.46
C SER A 178 12.99 1.04 13.71
N SER A 179 12.11 1.85 14.30
CA SER A 179 11.35 1.48 15.50
C SER A 179 10.00 2.17 15.55
N GLU A 180 9.96 3.49 15.72
CA GLU A 180 8.71 4.23 15.71
C GLU A 180 8.89 5.60 15.06
N LEU A 181 7.89 5.99 14.26
CA LEU A 181 7.73 7.33 13.76
C LEU A 181 6.27 7.76 13.92
N ASP A 182 6.04 8.79 14.75
CA ASP A 182 4.78 9.53 14.79
C ASP A 182 4.94 10.80 13.94
N GLY A 183 4.22 10.87 12.82
CA GLY A 183 4.23 12.00 11.91
C GLY A 183 3.39 13.18 12.40
N GLY A 184 2.61 13.03 13.48
CA GLY A 184 1.78 14.10 14.03
C GLY A 184 0.73 14.66 13.05
N MET A 185 0.26 13.83 12.12
CA MET A 185 -0.55 14.19 10.93
C MET A 185 0.16 15.10 9.92
N ALA A 186 1.48 15.06 9.85
CA ALA A 186 2.20 15.74 8.78
C ALA A 186 1.97 15.05 7.42
N TYR A 187 1.99 15.86 6.36
CA TYR A 187 1.91 15.45 4.97
C TYR A 187 3.31 15.17 4.43
N TYR A 188 3.51 14.01 3.82
CA TYR A 188 4.78 13.54 3.27
C TYR A 188 4.62 13.26 1.79
N ASP A 189 5.56 13.78 1.00
CA ASP A 189 5.56 13.53 -0.44
C ASP A 189 6.97 13.45 -1.02
N ARG A 190 7.11 12.89 -2.22
CA ARG A 190 8.37 12.81 -2.94
C ARG A 190 8.60 14.06 -3.78
N SER A 191 9.82 14.60 -3.70
CA SER A 191 10.28 15.71 -4.55
C SER A 191 11.69 15.45 -5.08
N PRO A 192 11.87 15.24 -6.40
CA PRO A 192 10.82 15.19 -7.42
C PRO A 192 9.86 14.01 -7.20
N ALA A 193 8.65 14.11 -7.75
CA ALA A 193 7.74 12.98 -7.83
C ALA A 193 8.39 11.83 -8.63
N VAL A 194 8.22 10.61 -8.15
CA VAL A 194 8.80 9.39 -8.72
C VAL A 194 7.73 8.41 -9.23
N CYS A 195 6.45 8.68 -8.99
CA CYS A 195 5.34 7.88 -9.48
C CYS A 195 5.41 7.64 -11.00
N LYS A 196 5.28 6.37 -11.39
CA LYS A 196 5.22 5.90 -12.78
C LYS A 196 4.01 4.99 -13.02
N GLU A 197 2.90 5.29 -12.35
CA GLU A 197 1.68 4.48 -12.38
C GLU A 197 1.97 3.03 -11.93
N GLN A 198 1.70 2.04 -12.78
CA GLN A 198 1.81 0.61 -12.48
C GLN A 198 3.18 0.01 -12.87
N GLU A 199 4.20 0.86 -13.09
CA GLU A 199 5.58 0.39 -13.29
C GLU A 199 6.25 0.16 -11.94
N GLU A 200 6.53 -1.11 -11.62
CA GLU A 200 7.30 -1.53 -10.44
C GLU A 200 8.67 -0.82 -10.38
N THR A 201 8.78 0.16 -9.48
CA THR A 201 10.01 0.95 -9.28
C THR A 201 10.88 0.44 -8.14
N GLY A 202 10.29 -0.31 -7.20
CA GLY A 202 10.96 -1.02 -6.14
C GLY A 202 11.11 -0.22 -4.84
N GLU A 203 11.63 -0.90 -3.81
CA GLU A 203 11.66 -0.42 -2.42
C GLU A 203 12.33 0.96 -2.22
N ALA A 204 13.30 1.35 -3.04
CA ALA A 204 13.97 2.66 -2.90
C ALA A 204 13.06 3.86 -3.23
N ASP A 205 12.03 3.61 -4.04
CA ASP A 205 11.04 4.61 -4.45
C ASP A 205 9.81 4.62 -3.55
N ALA A 206 9.86 3.85 -2.45
CA ALA A 206 8.89 3.93 -1.36
C ALA A 206 8.85 5.33 -0.72
N MET A 207 7.71 5.70 -0.11
CA MET A 207 7.65 6.84 0.80
C MET A 207 8.29 6.49 2.15
N PHE A 208 7.92 5.34 2.72
CA PHE A 208 8.49 4.83 3.97
C PHE A 208 8.96 3.38 3.85
N ILE A 209 10.08 3.07 4.50
CA ILE A 209 10.60 1.70 4.64
C ILE A 209 10.67 1.38 6.13
N LEU A 210 9.84 0.45 6.58
CA LEU A 210 9.76 0.01 7.96
C LEU A 210 10.56 -1.27 8.16
N GLU A 211 11.46 -1.26 9.15
CA GLU A 211 12.12 -2.47 9.64
C GLU A 211 11.14 -3.35 10.43
N ASP A 212 11.53 -4.60 10.70
CA ASP A 212 10.69 -5.54 11.46
C ASP A 212 10.35 -5.01 12.87
N GLY A 213 9.06 -5.07 13.21
CA GLY A 213 8.47 -4.55 14.45
C GLY A 213 8.24 -3.04 14.47
N ALA A 214 8.54 -2.31 13.39
CA ALA A 214 8.42 -0.86 13.39
C ALA A 214 6.96 -0.37 13.34
N THR A 215 6.72 0.80 13.90
CA THR A 215 5.42 1.48 13.92
C THR A 215 5.50 2.83 13.19
N LEU A 216 4.55 3.08 12.28
CA LEU A 216 4.30 4.38 11.67
C LEU A 216 2.90 4.85 12.06
N ARG A 217 2.77 6.06 12.57
CA ARG A 217 1.46 6.61 12.94
C ARG A 217 1.27 8.07 12.56
N ASN A 218 0.01 8.44 12.33
CA ASN A 218 -0.42 9.82 12.07
C ASN A 218 0.34 10.46 10.90
N VAL A 219 0.18 9.91 9.71
CA VAL A 219 0.88 10.37 8.51
C VAL A 219 -0.12 10.52 7.37
N ILE A 220 0.05 11.56 6.55
CA ILE A 220 -0.62 11.71 5.27
C ILE A 220 0.44 11.57 4.17
N ILE A 221 0.17 10.78 3.15
CA ILE A 221 1.07 10.47 2.04
C ILE A 221 0.47 11.04 0.76
N GLY A 222 1.25 11.86 0.07
CA GLY A 222 0.88 12.50 -1.19
C GLY A 222 1.12 11.63 -2.43
N PRO A 223 0.73 12.15 -3.61
CA PRO A 223 0.73 11.40 -4.88
C PRO A 223 2.11 11.23 -5.53
N GLY A 224 3.14 11.96 -5.08
CA GLY A 224 4.46 11.92 -5.70
C GLY A 224 5.26 10.64 -5.42
N GLN A 225 4.83 9.84 -4.45
CA GLN A 225 5.38 8.51 -4.16
C GLN A 225 5.08 7.52 -5.29
N ALA A 226 6.06 6.67 -5.63
CA ALA A 226 5.81 5.57 -6.56
C ALA A 226 5.30 4.34 -5.81
N GLU A 227 5.95 4.04 -4.70
CA GLU A 227 5.58 2.97 -3.79
C GLU A 227 5.23 3.56 -2.42
N GLY A 228 4.14 3.13 -1.80
CA GLY A 228 3.68 3.76 -0.57
C GLY A 228 4.57 3.43 0.62
N ILE A 229 4.24 2.34 1.31
CA ILE A 229 4.96 1.87 2.51
C ILE A 229 5.45 0.45 2.28
N HIS A 230 6.74 0.21 2.53
CA HIS A 230 7.30 -1.14 2.54
C HIS A 230 7.60 -1.59 3.96
N CYS A 231 6.92 -2.65 4.41
CA CYS A 231 7.23 -3.33 5.66
C CYS A 231 8.11 -4.55 5.39
N LYS A 232 9.37 -4.49 5.82
CA LYS A 232 10.35 -5.58 5.63
C LYS A 232 10.08 -6.79 6.51
N GLY A 233 9.50 -6.55 7.69
CA GLY A 233 9.02 -7.56 8.63
C GLY A 233 7.58 -7.26 9.03
N THR A 234 7.22 -7.69 10.23
CA THR A 234 5.97 -7.25 10.86
C THR A 234 6.01 -5.73 11.07
N CYS A 235 4.88 -5.04 10.89
CA CYS A 235 4.81 -3.60 11.12
C CYS A 235 3.44 -3.20 11.65
N THR A 236 3.38 -2.04 12.29
CA THR A 236 2.12 -1.42 12.73
C THR A 236 1.94 -0.08 12.04
N LEU A 237 0.83 0.08 11.32
CA LEU A 237 0.43 1.31 10.66
C LEU A 237 -0.84 1.83 11.36
N GLU A 238 -0.77 3.01 11.95
CA GLU A 238 -1.89 3.60 12.68
C GLU A 238 -2.27 4.97 12.14
N ASN A 239 -3.52 5.14 11.71
CA ASN A 239 -4.02 6.44 11.22
C ASN A 239 -3.13 7.00 10.09
N VAL A 240 -2.85 6.17 9.08
CA VAL A 240 -2.05 6.52 7.90
C VAL A 240 -2.99 6.72 6.71
N TRP A 241 -2.82 7.85 6.01
CA TRP A 241 -3.68 8.28 4.92
C TRP A 241 -2.90 8.36 3.61
N PHE A 242 -3.43 7.78 2.54
CA PHE A 242 -2.88 7.86 1.18
C PHE A 242 -3.82 8.68 0.30
N GLU A 243 -3.38 9.86 -0.13
CA GLU A 243 -4.21 10.76 -0.95
C GLU A 243 -4.42 10.23 -2.37
N ASP A 244 -3.41 9.61 -2.96
CA ASP A 244 -3.47 8.98 -4.27
C ASP A 244 -2.41 7.86 -4.31
N VAL A 245 -2.87 6.65 -4.61
CA VAL A 245 -2.01 5.47 -4.63
C VAL A 245 -1.54 5.23 -6.07
N CYS A 246 -0.24 5.41 -6.28
CA CYS A 246 0.39 5.23 -7.59
C CYS A 246 0.38 3.77 -8.07
N GLU A 247 1.10 2.89 -7.36
CA GLU A 247 1.14 1.45 -7.60
C GLU A 247 0.40 0.71 -6.49
N ASP A 248 1.05 0.59 -5.33
CA ASP A 248 0.54 0.00 -4.09
C ASP A 248 0.70 0.96 -2.91
N ALA A 249 -0.28 0.98 -2.01
CA ALA A 249 -0.18 1.79 -0.80
C ALA A 249 0.74 1.13 0.24
N ILE A 250 0.63 -0.20 0.40
CA ILE A 250 1.30 -0.94 1.46
C ILE A 250 1.79 -2.28 0.93
N THR A 251 3.09 -2.54 1.04
CA THR A 251 3.74 -3.80 0.67
C THR A 251 4.26 -4.51 1.91
N LEU A 252 3.72 -5.70 2.18
CA LEU A 252 4.02 -6.51 3.36
C LEU A 252 4.95 -7.67 3.00
N LYS A 253 6.15 -7.71 3.61
CA LYS A 253 7.19 -8.71 3.32
C LYS A 253 7.55 -9.61 4.51
N GLN A 254 6.80 -9.55 5.62
CA GLN A 254 7.09 -10.36 6.81
C GLN A 254 7.24 -11.86 6.49
N GLU A 255 8.17 -12.55 7.15
CA GLU A 255 8.34 -14.01 6.98
C GLU A 255 7.33 -14.83 7.82
N SER A 256 6.80 -14.22 8.88
CA SER A 256 5.76 -14.75 9.76
C SER A 256 5.25 -13.63 10.69
N GLY A 257 4.37 -13.95 11.63
CA GLY A 257 3.83 -12.98 12.59
C GLY A 257 2.65 -12.18 12.02
N THR A 258 2.33 -11.06 12.66
CA THR A 258 1.15 -10.24 12.33
C THR A 258 1.57 -8.80 12.09
N SER A 259 1.21 -8.26 10.92
CA SER A 259 1.22 -6.82 10.66
C SER A 259 -0.15 -6.21 10.93
N ILE A 260 -0.19 -5.00 11.48
CA ILE A 260 -1.41 -4.32 11.90
C ILE A 260 -1.57 -3.05 11.07
N ILE A 261 -2.75 -2.86 10.48
CA ILE A 261 -3.20 -1.65 9.82
C ILE A 261 -4.47 -1.21 10.54
N ARG A 262 -4.42 -0.09 11.27
CA ARG A 262 -5.53 0.38 12.10
C ARG A 262 -5.82 1.85 11.88
N GLY A 263 -7.04 2.17 11.46
CA GLY A 263 -7.41 3.54 11.14
C GLY A 263 -6.71 4.06 9.88
N GLY A 264 -7.11 5.24 9.43
CA GLY A 264 -6.58 5.82 8.21
C GLY A 264 -7.42 5.47 6.98
N GLY A 265 -6.84 5.69 5.80
CA GLY A 265 -7.51 5.35 4.57
C GLY A 265 -6.67 5.52 3.31
N ALA A 266 -7.16 4.98 2.20
CA ALA A 266 -6.51 5.08 0.90
C ALA A 266 -7.51 5.44 -0.20
N PHE A 267 -7.05 6.28 -1.13
CA PHE A 267 -7.83 6.76 -2.26
C PHE A 267 -7.11 6.42 -3.57
N HIS A 268 -7.88 6.18 -4.64
CA HIS A 268 -7.42 6.09 -6.03
C HIS A 268 -6.41 4.95 -6.31
N ALA A 269 -6.47 3.85 -5.57
CA ALA A 269 -5.61 2.68 -5.78
C ALA A 269 -6.06 1.82 -6.95
N SER A 270 -5.55 2.09 -8.15
CA SER A 270 -6.01 1.47 -9.41
C SER A 270 -6.00 -0.08 -9.40
N ASP A 271 -4.97 -0.73 -8.83
CA ASP A 271 -4.91 -2.19 -8.70
C ASP A 271 -5.21 -2.69 -7.28
N LYS A 272 -4.39 -2.31 -6.30
CA LYS A 272 -4.48 -2.82 -4.93
C LYS A 272 -3.95 -1.82 -3.91
N VAL A 273 -4.52 -1.86 -2.70
CA VAL A 273 -4.06 -1.05 -1.57
C VAL A 273 -2.96 -1.79 -0.82
N VAL A 274 -3.20 -3.05 -0.46
CA VAL A 274 -2.26 -3.88 0.29
C VAL A 274 -1.78 -5.06 -0.57
N GLN A 275 -0.49 -5.03 -0.92
CA GLN A 275 0.22 -6.13 -1.56
C GLN A 275 0.87 -7.01 -0.48
N PHE A 276 0.37 -8.24 -0.31
CA PHE A 276 0.89 -9.17 0.71
C PHE A 276 1.82 -10.21 0.06
N ASN A 277 3.12 -9.92 0.09
CA ASN A 277 4.16 -10.78 -0.48
C ASN A 277 4.70 -11.82 0.51
N GLY A 278 4.77 -11.43 1.79
CA GLY A 278 5.28 -12.22 2.91
C GLY A 278 4.41 -13.43 3.29
N ARG A 279 4.41 -13.79 4.57
CA ARG A 279 3.63 -14.89 5.18
C ARG A 279 3.11 -14.46 6.55
N GLY A 280 2.22 -15.26 7.14
CA GLY A 280 1.62 -14.92 8.43
C GLY A 280 0.32 -14.14 8.24
N THR A 281 0.09 -13.12 9.05
CA THR A 281 -1.20 -12.44 9.14
C THR A 281 -1.08 -10.94 8.88
N VAL A 282 -2.11 -10.35 8.25
CA VAL A 282 -2.38 -8.91 8.30
C VAL A 282 -3.75 -8.68 8.91
N GLU A 283 -3.83 -7.78 9.87
CA GLU A 283 -5.08 -7.30 10.48
C GLU A 283 -5.35 -5.88 9.99
N ILE A 284 -6.48 -5.67 9.32
CA ILE A 284 -6.91 -4.38 8.79
C ILE A 284 -8.19 -3.97 9.49
N SER A 285 -8.13 -2.88 10.25
CA SER A 285 -9.23 -2.42 11.11
C SER A 285 -9.47 -0.92 10.99
N ASP A 286 -10.72 -0.49 11.16
CA ASP A 286 -11.12 0.92 11.24
C ASP A 286 -10.71 1.78 10.01
N PHE A 287 -10.52 1.16 8.85
CA PHE A 287 -9.89 1.75 7.67
C PHE A 287 -10.93 2.10 6.59
N TYR A 288 -10.69 3.22 5.90
CA TYR A 288 -11.52 3.67 4.77
C TYR A 288 -10.80 3.47 3.44
N VAL A 289 -11.50 2.99 2.43
CA VAL A 289 -10.94 2.90 1.08
C VAL A 289 -11.96 3.37 0.05
N GLU A 290 -11.52 4.18 -0.92
CA GLU A 290 -12.36 4.71 -1.99
C GLU A 290 -11.61 4.67 -3.32
N ASP A 291 -12.33 4.37 -4.41
CA ASP A 291 -11.79 4.30 -5.77
C ASP A 291 -10.59 3.34 -5.86
N TYR A 292 -10.83 2.05 -5.62
CA TYR A 292 -9.78 1.06 -5.47
C TYR A 292 -10.05 -0.24 -6.25
N GLY A 293 -8.99 -0.94 -6.68
CA GLY A 293 -9.10 -2.23 -7.34
C GLY A 293 -9.31 -3.38 -6.35
N LYS A 294 -8.45 -3.53 -5.33
CA LYS A 294 -8.52 -4.56 -4.28
C LYS A 294 -8.01 -3.99 -2.96
N LEU A 295 -8.68 -4.25 -1.84
CA LEU A 295 -8.14 -3.79 -0.55
C LEU A 295 -6.88 -4.58 -0.19
N VAL A 296 -6.90 -5.91 -0.28
CA VAL A 296 -5.70 -6.73 -0.07
C VAL A 296 -5.62 -7.89 -1.05
N ARG A 297 -4.41 -8.11 -1.59
CA ARG A 297 -4.09 -9.24 -2.46
C ARG A 297 -2.89 -10.02 -1.92
N SER A 298 -3.12 -11.30 -1.63
CA SER A 298 -2.03 -12.27 -1.46
C SER A 298 -1.29 -12.41 -2.79
N CYS A 299 0.04 -12.29 -2.81
CA CYS A 299 0.77 -12.37 -4.06
C CYS A 299 0.49 -13.68 -4.80
N GLY A 300 -0.02 -13.59 -6.03
CA GLY A 300 -0.48 -14.76 -6.76
C GLY A 300 0.58 -15.45 -7.61
N ASN A 301 1.62 -14.74 -8.04
CA ASN A 301 2.64 -15.21 -8.98
C ASN A 301 4.05 -14.76 -8.59
N CYS A 302 4.28 -14.49 -7.30
CA CYS A 302 5.61 -14.12 -6.79
C CYS A 302 6.64 -15.23 -7.07
N LYS A 303 7.90 -14.85 -7.20
CA LYS A 303 9.00 -15.83 -7.13
C LYS A 303 8.97 -16.52 -5.76
N ASP A 304 9.27 -17.82 -5.75
CA ASP A 304 9.23 -18.65 -4.53
C ASP A 304 7.89 -18.50 -3.77
N ASN A 305 6.78 -18.44 -4.53
CA ASN A 305 5.46 -18.23 -3.95
C ASN A 305 5.06 -19.36 -3.00
N GLY A 306 4.07 -19.07 -2.16
CA GLY A 306 3.54 -19.97 -1.18
C GLY A 306 2.67 -19.24 -0.17
N GLY A 307 2.40 -19.93 0.94
CA GLY A 307 1.58 -19.42 2.03
C GLY A 307 1.92 -20.11 3.35
N PRO A 308 1.06 -20.00 4.36
CA PRO A 308 -0.20 -19.27 4.32
C PRO A 308 -0.01 -17.75 4.48
N ARG A 309 -0.86 -16.99 3.80
CA ARG A 309 -1.14 -15.58 4.07
C ARG A 309 -2.57 -15.45 4.60
N ASN A 310 -2.71 -14.94 5.80
CA ASN A 310 -3.98 -14.78 6.48
C ASN A 310 -4.36 -13.31 6.53
N VAL A 311 -5.63 -13.02 6.25
CA VAL A 311 -6.16 -11.66 6.26
C VAL A 311 -7.33 -11.61 7.25
N VAL A 312 -7.29 -10.63 8.14
CA VAL A 312 -8.39 -10.30 9.04
C VAL A 312 -8.83 -8.88 8.74
N ILE A 313 -10.10 -8.71 8.38
CA ILE A 313 -10.71 -7.44 8.02
C ILE A 313 -11.86 -7.17 9.00
N GLU A 314 -11.77 -6.04 9.70
CA GLU A 314 -12.76 -5.64 10.70
C GLU A 314 -13.11 -4.15 10.57
N ASN A 315 -14.38 -3.78 10.65
CA ASN A 315 -14.80 -2.37 10.67
C ASN A 315 -14.24 -1.55 9.49
N ILE A 316 -14.53 -1.97 8.26
CA ILE A 316 -14.10 -1.30 7.03
C ILE A 316 -15.27 -0.64 6.31
N ALA A 317 -15.02 0.52 5.70
CA ALA A 317 -15.89 1.10 4.69
C ALA A 317 -15.15 1.23 3.37
N ALA A 318 -15.65 0.54 2.34
CA ALA A 318 -15.02 0.43 1.04
C ALA A 318 -15.97 0.89 -0.07
N VAL A 319 -15.67 2.04 -0.65
CA VAL A 319 -16.55 2.75 -1.60
C VAL A 319 -15.98 2.67 -3.00
N ASN A 320 -16.83 2.52 -4.01
CA ASN A 320 -16.45 2.57 -5.43
C ASN A 320 -15.22 1.70 -5.79
N GLY A 321 -15.24 0.40 -5.48
CA GLY A 321 -14.08 -0.45 -5.78
C GLY A 321 -14.37 -1.92 -6.04
N GLY A 322 -13.30 -2.71 -6.00
CA GLY A 322 -13.36 -4.16 -6.17
C GLY A 322 -13.44 -4.93 -4.85
N VAL A 323 -12.93 -6.16 -4.85
CA VAL A 323 -13.01 -7.05 -3.69
C VAL A 323 -12.21 -6.54 -2.50
N LEU A 324 -12.66 -6.84 -1.29
CA LEU A 324 -11.88 -6.61 -0.09
C LEU A 324 -10.66 -7.54 -0.02
N CYS A 325 -10.80 -8.80 -0.47
CA CYS A 325 -9.79 -9.82 -0.22
C CYS A 325 -9.56 -10.76 -1.41
N GLY A 326 -8.32 -10.86 -1.89
CA GLY A 326 -7.91 -11.83 -2.90
C GLY A 326 -6.88 -12.82 -2.37
N ILE A 327 -7.25 -14.10 -2.19
CA ILE A 327 -6.41 -15.12 -1.52
C ILE A 327 -6.12 -16.33 -2.41
N ASN A 328 -4.97 -17.00 -2.20
CA ASN A 328 -4.59 -18.20 -2.93
C ASN A 328 -4.89 -19.46 -2.10
N THR A 329 -5.97 -20.17 -2.41
CA THR A 329 -6.46 -21.26 -1.56
C THR A 329 -5.56 -22.49 -1.57
N ASN A 330 -4.87 -22.74 -2.69
CA ASN A 330 -3.87 -23.82 -2.80
C ASN A 330 -2.65 -23.63 -1.88
N TYR A 331 -2.41 -22.41 -1.40
CA TYR A 331 -1.35 -22.12 -0.42
C TYR A 331 -1.84 -22.04 1.03
N GLY A 332 -3.12 -22.38 1.27
CA GLY A 332 -3.72 -22.34 2.60
C GLY A 332 -4.01 -20.95 3.11
N ASP A 333 -4.07 -19.95 2.23
CA ASP A 333 -4.43 -18.58 2.59
C ASP A 333 -5.86 -18.53 3.14
N THR A 334 -6.07 -17.63 4.10
CA THR A 334 -7.39 -17.40 4.70
C THR A 334 -7.75 -15.92 4.74
N CYS A 335 -9.05 -15.64 4.71
CA CYS A 335 -9.61 -14.31 4.85
C CYS A 335 -10.85 -14.34 5.75
N THR A 336 -10.90 -13.42 6.71
CA THR A 336 -12.06 -13.21 7.56
C THR A 336 -12.50 -11.76 7.45
N ILE A 337 -13.79 -11.54 7.21
CA ILE A 337 -14.37 -10.21 7.03
C ILE A 337 -15.53 -10.05 8.01
N SER A 338 -15.44 -9.03 8.84
CA SER A 338 -16.46 -8.71 9.84
C SER A 338 -16.70 -7.21 9.94
N ASN A 339 -17.95 -6.84 10.22
CA ASN A 339 -18.39 -5.45 10.35
C ASN A 339 -17.92 -4.55 9.19
N ALA A 340 -18.05 -4.98 7.94
CA ALA A 340 -17.59 -4.22 6.79
C ALA A 340 -18.75 -3.79 5.88
N CYS A 341 -18.60 -2.70 5.15
CA CYS A 341 -19.43 -2.40 3.99
C CYS A 341 -18.56 -2.34 2.74
N GLN A 342 -19.12 -2.78 1.61
CA GLN A 342 -18.50 -2.59 0.30
C GLN A 342 -19.60 -2.44 -0.77
N ASP A 343 -19.48 -1.41 -1.60
CA ASP A 343 -20.47 -1.13 -2.65
C ASP A 343 -20.47 -2.21 -3.74
N GLU A 344 -21.65 -2.75 -4.06
CA GLU A 344 -21.84 -3.88 -4.99
C GLU A 344 -21.48 -5.26 -4.39
N GLY A 345 -21.18 -5.32 -3.09
CA GLY A 345 -21.10 -6.57 -2.34
C GLY A 345 -19.88 -7.46 -2.62
N LYS A 346 -18.83 -6.91 -3.25
CA LYS A 346 -17.57 -7.58 -3.56
C LYS A 346 -16.73 -7.77 -2.30
N ASN A 347 -16.71 -8.99 -1.79
CA ASN A 347 -15.96 -9.35 -0.57
C ASN A 347 -14.66 -10.10 -0.88
N CYS A 348 -14.74 -11.24 -1.54
CA CYS A 348 -13.65 -12.19 -1.72
C CYS A 348 -13.51 -12.65 -3.17
N ASP A 349 -12.27 -12.85 -3.59
CA ASP A 349 -11.89 -13.63 -4.76
C ASP A 349 -10.90 -14.71 -4.35
N LEU A 350 -11.13 -15.93 -4.84
CA LEU A 350 -10.30 -17.10 -4.56
C LEU A 350 -9.49 -17.47 -5.81
N PHE A 351 -8.20 -17.72 -5.62
CA PHE A 351 -7.26 -18.01 -6.69
C PHE A 351 -6.48 -19.29 -6.44
N GLU A 352 -5.97 -19.86 -7.52
CA GLU A 352 -4.85 -20.79 -7.50
C GLU A 352 -3.57 -19.99 -7.82
N GLY A 353 -2.74 -19.80 -6.80
CA GLY A 353 -1.45 -19.15 -6.92
C GLY A 353 -0.41 -20.06 -7.56
N ASN A 354 0.58 -19.46 -8.22
CA ASN A 354 1.72 -20.13 -8.83
C ASN A 354 3.03 -19.43 -8.45
N SER A 355 4.15 -20.01 -8.86
CA SER A 355 5.50 -19.47 -8.67
C SER A 355 6.29 -19.34 -9.98
N ASP A 356 5.65 -19.55 -11.13
CA ASP A 356 6.28 -19.47 -12.45
C ASP A 356 6.13 -18.08 -13.11
N GLY A 357 5.43 -17.16 -12.44
CA GLY A 357 5.20 -15.79 -12.90
C GLY A 357 3.97 -15.64 -13.79
N SER A 358 3.28 -16.72 -14.12
CA SER A 358 2.04 -16.67 -14.91
C SER A 358 0.92 -16.00 -14.12
N GLU A 359 -0.06 -15.43 -14.81
CA GLU A 359 -1.23 -14.88 -14.12
C GLU A 359 -1.98 -15.97 -13.32
N PRO A 360 -2.30 -15.73 -12.04
CA PRO A 360 -2.99 -16.70 -11.19
C PRO A 360 -4.38 -17.01 -11.74
N ILE A 361 -4.80 -18.27 -11.64
CA ILE A 361 -6.13 -18.68 -12.08
C ILE A 361 -7.14 -18.26 -11.02
N LYS A 362 -8.15 -17.48 -11.41
CA LYS A 362 -9.29 -17.18 -10.54
C LYS A 362 -10.21 -18.40 -10.47
N LEU A 363 -10.40 -18.94 -9.27
CA LEU A 363 -11.23 -20.11 -9.01
C LEU A 363 -12.70 -19.72 -8.83
N SER A 364 -12.96 -18.69 -8.01
CA SER A 364 -14.31 -18.22 -7.73
C SER A 364 -14.33 -16.82 -7.12
N SER A 365 -15.53 -16.25 -7.03
CA SER A 365 -15.84 -15.02 -6.29
C SER A 365 -16.84 -15.33 -5.18
N GLY A 366 -16.74 -14.61 -4.07
CA GLY A 366 -17.57 -14.80 -2.88
C GLY A 366 -16.90 -15.62 -1.78
N PRO A 367 -17.51 -15.68 -0.58
CA PRO A 367 -17.03 -16.51 0.50
C PRO A 367 -17.32 -17.98 0.24
N ASP A 368 -16.38 -18.86 0.57
CA ASP A 368 -16.55 -20.33 0.52
C ASP A 368 -16.86 -20.93 1.91
N GLY A 369 -16.86 -20.09 2.96
CA GLY A 369 -17.08 -20.50 4.34
C GLY A 369 -15.90 -21.22 4.98
N THR A 370 -14.79 -21.42 4.26
CA THR A 370 -13.59 -22.13 4.72
C THR A 370 -12.36 -21.24 4.62
N SER A 371 -11.92 -20.93 3.39
CA SER A 371 -10.79 -20.04 3.13
C SER A 371 -11.19 -18.57 3.21
N CYS A 372 -12.39 -18.19 2.76
CA CYS A 372 -12.96 -16.88 3.00
C CYS A 372 -14.27 -16.97 3.79
N LYS A 373 -14.33 -16.27 4.93
CA LYS A 373 -15.49 -16.19 5.81
C LYS A 373 -15.95 -14.74 5.98
N VAL A 374 -17.26 -14.53 5.91
CA VAL A 374 -17.89 -13.22 6.03
C VAL A 374 -19.02 -13.32 7.04
N ASP A 375 -18.94 -12.57 8.14
CA ASP A 375 -19.91 -12.65 9.24
C ASP A 375 -20.91 -11.49 9.27
N SER A 376 -20.43 -10.25 9.11
CA SER A 376 -21.27 -9.04 9.11
C SER A 376 -20.81 -8.12 7.99
N PHE A 377 -21.59 -8.06 6.91
CA PHE A 377 -21.22 -7.34 5.70
C PHE A 377 -22.44 -6.67 5.05
N ALA A 378 -22.27 -5.42 4.62
CA ALA A 378 -23.29 -4.65 3.91
C ALA A 378 -22.83 -4.35 2.48
N GLU A 379 -23.75 -4.45 1.52
CA GLU A 379 -23.48 -4.20 0.09
C GLU A 379 -23.56 -2.70 -0.29
N THR A 380 -23.65 -1.84 0.72
CA THR A 380 -23.71 -0.39 0.58
C THR A 380 -22.98 0.26 1.74
N CYS A 381 -22.06 1.16 1.41
CA CYS A 381 -21.47 2.14 2.32
C CYS A 381 -22.16 3.51 2.22
#